data_AF-A0AAQ3X296-F1
#
_entry.id   AF-A0AAQ3X296-F1
#
_cell.length_a   1.000
_cell.length_b   1.000
_cell.length_c   1.000
_cell.angle_alpha   90.00
_cell.angle_beta   90.00
_cell.angle_gamma   90.00
#
_symmetry.space_group_name_H-M   'P 1'
#
loop_
_entity.id
_entity.type
_entity.pdbx_description
1 polymer ?
#
loop_
_entity_poly.entity_id
_entity_poly.type
_entity_poly.pdbx_seq_one_letter_code
_entity_poly.pdbx_strand_id
1 'polypeptide(L)'
;MSELTTLIQMLEQVQLTDSPDERTMRLSTSSFNSRQAYGMLMDSSIADGNGLRIWKSRMPNKVKVFAWLFFRDRLSTRVNLHRKHVQPVDTCSRCGTSSESWQHAFFHCPYTAELWSRIGVDISNVQEMEDLWSAHHPAAVCSATGQMSS
;
A
#
# COMPACT_ATOMS: atom_id res chain seq x y z
N MET A 1 3.99 11.62 37.14
CA MET A 1 4.15 13.04 37.52
C MET A 1 5.46 13.66 37.01
N SER A 2 6.49 12.89 36.65
CA SER A 2 7.78 13.41 36.17
C SER A 2 7.73 14.12 34.82
N GLU A 3 7.02 13.56 33.83
CA GLU A 3 6.98 14.12 32.45
C GLU A 3 6.39 15.54 32.39
N LEU A 4 5.34 15.79 33.18
CA LEU A 4 4.70 17.11 33.25
C LEU A 4 5.66 18.16 33.83
N THR A 5 6.37 17.80 34.89
CA THR A 5 7.36 18.70 35.51
C THR A 5 8.50 19.02 34.55
N THR A 6 8.99 18.01 33.79
CA THR A 6 10.01 18.23 32.76
C THR A 6 9.52 19.18 31.67
N LEU A 7 8.28 19.02 31.21
CA LEU A 7 7.73 19.88 30.16
C LEU A 7 7.57 21.33 30.63
N ILE A 8 7.08 21.54 31.86
CA ILE A 8 6.97 22.88 32.46
C ILE A 8 8.35 23.54 32.56
N GLN A 9 9.36 22.82 33.04
CA GLN A 9 10.73 23.36 33.15
C GLN A 9 11.36 23.70 31.79
N MET A 10 11.03 22.97 30.72
CA MET A 10 11.46 23.30 29.37
C MET A 10 10.76 24.57 28.83
N LEU A 11 9.49 24.77 29.16
CA LEU A 11 8.72 25.95 28.74
C LEU A 11 9.16 27.23 29.48
N GLU A 12 9.61 27.13 30.73
CA GLU A 12 10.14 28.28 31.49
C GLU A 12 11.35 28.95 30.81
N GLN A 13 12.09 28.19 29.98
CA GLN A 13 13.23 28.70 29.22
C GLN A 13 12.83 29.42 27.92
N VAL A 14 11.55 29.37 27.54
CA VAL A 14 11.03 29.96 26.30
C VAL A 14 10.49 31.35 26.58
N GLN A 15 11.13 32.37 26.01
CA GLN A 15 10.65 33.76 26.04
C GLN A 15 9.98 34.08 24.70
N LEU A 16 8.66 34.32 24.73
CA LEU A 16 7.92 34.75 23.55
C LEU A 16 8.27 36.20 23.22
N THR A 17 8.38 36.51 21.93
CA THR A 17 8.67 37.86 21.44
C THR A 17 7.61 38.25 20.41
N ASP A 18 7.40 39.55 20.20
CA ASP A 18 6.50 40.06 19.15
C ASP A 18 7.10 39.96 17.74
N SER A 19 8.23 39.25 17.59
CA SER A 19 8.83 39.02 16.28
C SER A 19 8.00 37.98 15.49
N PRO A 20 8.00 38.04 14.14
CA PRO A 20 7.35 37.03 13.34
C PRO A 20 7.94 35.64 13.60
N ASP A 21 7.08 34.62 13.69
CA ASP A 21 7.49 33.24 13.93
C ASP A 21 8.52 32.74 12.89
N GLU A 22 9.67 32.25 13.36
CA GLU A 22 10.63 31.54 12.52
C GLU A 22 10.42 30.03 12.59
N ARG A 23 10.16 29.42 11.43
CA ARG A 23 10.04 27.96 11.30
C ARG A 23 11.38 27.40 10.84
N THR A 24 11.97 26.51 11.63
CA THR A 24 13.18 25.79 11.27
C THR A 24 12.89 24.30 11.12
N MET A 25 13.68 23.61 10.32
CA MET A 25 13.55 22.17 10.12
C MET A 25 14.46 21.44 11.11
N ARG A 26 13.97 20.43 11.86
CA ARG A 26 14.85 19.68 12.78
C ARG A 26 16.01 18.97 12.06
N LEU A 27 15.87 18.72 10.76
CA LEU A 27 16.84 18.02 9.91
C LEU A 27 17.67 18.95 9.01
N SER A 28 17.42 20.27 9.06
CA SER A 28 18.17 21.27 8.30
C SER A 28 18.35 22.54 9.12
N THR A 29 19.57 23.08 9.17
CA THR A 29 19.86 24.36 9.82
C THR A 29 19.28 25.57 9.09
N SER A 30 18.64 25.38 7.93
CA SER A 30 17.98 26.44 7.17
C SER A 30 16.56 26.74 7.66
N SER A 31 16.06 27.91 7.23
CA SER A 31 14.63 28.23 7.29
C SER A 31 13.78 27.15 6.62
N PHE A 32 12.55 27.01 7.09
CA PHE A 32 11.61 26.00 6.60
C PHE A 32 11.30 26.19 5.12
N ASN A 33 11.50 25.11 4.35
CA ASN A 33 11.13 25.04 2.95
C ASN A 33 10.32 23.77 2.69
N SER A 34 9.08 23.93 2.23
CA SER A 34 8.17 22.79 2.00
C SER A 34 8.72 21.77 0.99
N ARG A 35 9.46 22.21 -0.03
CA ARG A 35 10.09 21.33 -1.02
C ARG A 35 11.23 20.52 -0.40
N GLN A 36 12.07 21.17 0.42
CA GLN A 36 13.15 20.48 1.13
C GLN A 36 12.60 19.51 2.17
N ALA A 37 11.60 19.93 2.96
CA ALA A 37 10.94 19.08 3.93
C ALA A 37 10.28 17.86 3.28
N TYR A 38 9.54 18.06 2.19
CA TYR A 38 8.96 16.96 1.41
C TYR A 38 10.05 16.04 0.84
N GLY A 39 11.13 16.62 0.29
CA GLY A 39 12.28 15.87 -0.18
C GLY A 39 12.85 14.96 0.91
N MET A 40 13.17 15.51 2.08
CA MET A 40 13.71 14.76 3.22
C MET A 40 12.75 13.68 3.75
N LEU A 41 11.44 13.94 3.76
CA LEU A 41 10.42 12.97 4.17
C LEU A 41 10.23 11.85 3.15
N MET A 42 10.48 12.13 1.87
CA MET A 42 10.28 11.19 0.75
C MET A 42 11.58 10.52 0.31
N ASP A 43 12.74 11.02 0.75
CA ASP A 43 14.08 10.44 0.50
C ASP A 43 14.33 9.16 1.34
N SER A 44 13.32 8.68 2.09
CA SER A 44 13.31 7.32 2.59
C SER A 44 13.22 6.35 1.41
N SER A 45 14.39 5.95 0.94
CA SER A 45 14.78 5.20 -0.25
C SER A 45 14.26 3.75 -0.36
N ILE A 46 13.04 3.47 0.06
CA ILE A 46 12.40 2.21 -0.33
C ILE A 46 11.70 2.46 -1.66
N ALA A 47 12.43 2.26 -2.75
CA ALA A 47 11.83 2.21 -4.07
C ALA A 47 10.78 1.09 -4.08
N ASP A 48 9.50 1.47 -4.10
CA ASP A 48 8.38 0.54 -4.26
C ASP A 48 8.45 -0.05 -5.68
N GLY A 49 9.20 -1.15 -5.83
CA GLY A 49 9.42 -1.83 -7.11
C GLY A 49 8.10 -2.26 -7.75
N ASN A 50 7.14 -2.69 -6.91
CA ASN A 50 5.79 -3.04 -7.34
C ASN A 50 5.05 -1.81 -7.84
N GLY A 51 5.06 -0.71 -7.08
CA GLY A 51 4.51 0.58 -7.49
C GLY A 51 5.03 1.03 -8.86
N LEU A 52 6.35 1.03 -9.06
CA LEU A 52 6.96 1.46 -10.32
C LEU A 52 6.47 0.61 -11.51
N ARG A 53 6.40 -0.72 -11.35
CA ARG A 53 5.90 -1.64 -12.39
C ARG A 53 4.42 -1.37 -12.72
N ILE A 54 3.58 -1.22 -11.69
CA ILE A 54 2.13 -0.97 -11.83
C ILE A 54 1.88 0.32 -12.60
N TRP A 55 2.56 1.41 -12.23
CA TRP A 55 2.34 2.72 -12.84
C TRP A 55 2.86 2.80 -14.27
N LYS A 56 3.92 2.05 -14.61
CA LYS A 56 4.44 1.90 -15.99
C LYS A 56 3.55 1.06 -16.90
N SER A 57 2.64 0.24 -16.37
CA SER A 57 1.76 -0.60 -17.19
C SER A 57 0.79 0.21 -18.07
N ARG A 58 0.23 -0.41 -19.11
CA ARG A 58 -0.82 0.19 -19.97
C ARG A 58 -2.24 0.00 -19.43
N MET A 59 -2.38 -0.46 -18.18
CA MET A 59 -3.70 -0.73 -17.59
C MET A 59 -4.47 0.58 -17.29
N PRO A 60 -5.81 0.54 -17.30
CA PRO A 60 -6.61 1.67 -16.83
C PRO A 60 -6.27 2.06 -15.39
N ASN A 61 -6.37 3.35 -15.07
CA ASN A 61 -6.01 3.87 -13.74
C ASN A 61 -6.75 3.16 -12.59
N LYS A 62 -8.01 2.77 -12.79
CA LYS A 62 -8.77 2.00 -11.78
C LYS A 62 -8.09 0.68 -11.42
N VAL A 63 -7.53 -0.02 -12.41
CA VAL A 63 -6.80 -1.29 -12.22
C VAL A 63 -5.44 -1.03 -11.57
N LYS A 64 -4.74 0.04 -11.98
CA LYS A 64 -3.46 0.44 -11.35
C LYS A 64 -3.63 0.74 -9.86
N VAL A 65 -4.64 1.52 -9.49
CA VAL A 65 -4.94 1.84 -8.08
C VAL A 65 -5.26 0.57 -7.30
N PHE A 66 -6.09 -0.31 -7.87
CA PHE A 66 -6.41 -1.59 -7.24
C PHE A 66 -5.17 -2.46 -7.02
N ALA A 67 -4.34 -2.65 -8.04
CA ALA A 67 -3.10 -3.40 -7.95
C ALA A 67 -2.15 -2.79 -6.91
N TRP A 68 -2.00 -1.47 -6.89
CA TRP A 68 -1.15 -0.78 -5.92
C TRP A 68 -1.65 -0.97 -4.48
N LEU A 69 -2.96 -0.95 -4.25
CA LEU A 69 -3.52 -1.27 -2.94
C LEU A 69 -3.35 -2.74 -2.56
N PHE A 70 -3.47 -3.65 -3.54
CA PHE A 70 -3.22 -5.07 -3.38
C PHE A 70 -1.78 -5.34 -2.93
N PHE A 71 -0.79 -4.82 -3.66
CA PHE A 71 0.64 -5.00 -3.35
C PHE A 71 1.11 -4.35 -2.03
N ARG A 72 0.25 -3.58 -1.38
CA ARG A 72 0.52 -2.95 -0.08
C ARG A 72 -0.28 -3.56 1.07
N ASP A 73 -1.03 -4.64 0.82
CA ASP A 73 -2.00 -5.23 1.76
C ASP A 73 -2.99 -4.18 2.30
N ARG A 74 -3.52 -3.34 1.40
CA ARG A 74 -4.40 -2.20 1.74
C ARG A 74 -5.82 -2.34 1.20
N LEU A 75 -6.14 -3.46 0.55
CA LEU A 75 -7.51 -3.75 0.13
C LEU A 75 -8.44 -3.91 1.34
N SER A 76 -9.71 -3.62 1.13
CA SER A 76 -10.78 -3.76 2.12
C SER A 76 -11.20 -5.22 2.33
N THR A 77 -10.23 -6.11 2.53
CA THR A 77 -10.47 -7.50 2.93
C THR A 77 -11.04 -7.53 4.36
N ARG A 78 -11.75 -8.60 4.74
CA ARG A 78 -12.34 -8.69 6.10
C ARG A 78 -11.27 -8.66 7.18
N VAL A 79 -10.12 -9.29 6.96
CA VAL A 79 -8.96 -9.19 7.88
C VAL A 79 -8.52 -7.74 8.05
N ASN A 80 -8.41 -6.97 6.96
CA ASN A 80 -8.00 -5.56 7.01
C ASN A 80 -9.05 -4.65 7.66
N LEU A 81 -10.34 -4.93 7.44
CA LEU A 81 -11.43 -4.19 8.07
C LEU A 81 -11.55 -4.52 9.56
N HIS A 82 -11.34 -5.78 9.94
CA HIS A 82 -11.30 -6.22 11.33
C HIS A 82 -10.14 -5.58 12.10
N ARG A 83 -8.93 -5.57 11.53
CA ARG A 83 -7.76 -4.86 12.09
C ARG A 83 -8.01 -3.36 12.32
N LYS A 84 -8.87 -2.75 11.49
CA LYS A 84 -9.27 -1.34 11.61
C LYS A 84 -10.49 -1.12 12.51
N HIS A 85 -11.01 -2.18 13.15
CA HIS A 85 -12.21 -2.13 13.99
C HIS A 85 -13.48 -1.66 13.23
N VAL A 86 -13.50 -1.84 11.91
CA VAL A 86 -14.64 -1.49 11.03
C VAL A 86 -15.64 -2.65 10.91
N GLN A 87 -15.13 -3.88 10.94
CA GLN A 87 -15.93 -5.10 10.89
C GLN A 87 -15.62 -5.97 12.11
N PRO A 88 -16.63 -6.54 12.79
CA PRO A 88 -16.40 -7.33 14.00
C PRO A 88 -15.88 -8.74 13.72
N VAL A 89 -16.01 -9.23 12.48
CA VAL A 89 -15.65 -10.59 12.09
C VAL A 89 -14.83 -10.54 10.80
N ASP A 90 -13.74 -11.31 10.78
CA ASP A 90 -12.80 -11.38 9.67
C ASP A 90 -13.10 -12.53 8.69
N THR A 91 -14.10 -13.36 8.97
CA THR A 91 -14.50 -14.50 8.13
C THR A 91 -14.93 -14.08 6.73
N CYS A 92 -14.49 -14.84 5.73
CA CYS A 92 -14.82 -14.66 4.33
C CYS A 92 -16.33 -14.71 4.09
N SER A 93 -16.84 -13.63 3.49
CA SER A 93 -18.27 -13.52 3.18
C SER A 93 -18.75 -14.46 2.06
N ARG A 94 -17.81 -15.02 1.28
CA ARG A 94 -18.13 -15.88 0.13
C ARG A 94 -18.24 -17.35 0.50
N CYS A 95 -17.26 -17.88 1.23
CA CYS A 95 -17.24 -19.30 1.63
C CYS A 95 -17.59 -19.54 3.10
N GLY A 96 -17.50 -18.53 3.97
CA GLY A 96 -17.80 -18.66 5.40
C GLY A 96 -16.83 -19.53 6.20
N THR A 97 -15.73 -20.02 5.61
CA THR A 97 -14.90 -21.08 6.23
C THR A 97 -13.67 -20.55 6.96
N SER A 98 -13.04 -19.49 6.47
CA SER A 98 -11.79 -18.95 6.99
C SER A 98 -11.75 -17.43 6.90
N SER A 99 -10.78 -16.79 7.56
CA SER A 99 -10.56 -15.35 7.48
C SER A 99 -10.29 -14.88 6.03
N GLU A 100 -10.89 -13.76 5.62
CA GLU A 100 -10.70 -13.16 4.31
C GLU A 100 -9.41 -12.33 4.30
N SER A 101 -8.26 -12.98 4.09
CA SER A 101 -7.01 -12.32 3.70
C SER A 101 -6.96 -12.08 2.19
N TRP A 102 -5.92 -11.42 1.67
CA TRP A 102 -5.75 -11.32 0.21
C TRP A 102 -5.48 -12.70 -0.41
N GLN A 103 -4.67 -13.56 0.22
CA GLN A 103 -4.41 -14.92 -0.29
C GLN A 103 -5.72 -15.70 -0.37
N HIS A 104 -6.55 -15.62 0.67
CA HIS A 104 -7.84 -16.28 0.66
C HIS A 104 -8.78 -15.66 -0.38
N ALA A 105 -8.93 -14.34 -0.39
CA ALA A 105 -9.87 -13.65 -1.26
C ALA A 105 -9.59 -13.85 -2.75
N PHE A 106 -8.33 -14.07 -3.15
CA PHE A 106 -7.97 -14.26 -4.56
C PHE A 106 -7.64 -15.72 -4.90
N PHE A 107 -7.00 -16.49 -4.03
CA PHE A 107 -6.42 -17.79 -4.42
C PHE A 107 -7.02 -18.98 -3.67
N HIS A 108 -7.21 -18.89 -2.35
CA HIS A 108 -7.64 -20.05 -1.56
C HIS A 108 -9.15 -20.15 -1.34
N CYS A 109 -9.94 -19.11 -1.65
CA CYS A 109 -11.39 -19.19 -1.52
C CYS A 109 -11.94 -20.15 -2.59
N PRO A 110 -12.75 -21.16 -2.22
CA PRO A 110 -13.34 -22.08 -3.20
C PRO A 110 -14.11 -21.37 -4.31
N TYR A 111 -14.78 -20.27 -3.96
CA TYR A 111 -15.50 -19.42 -4.92
C TYR A 111 -14.57 -18.78 -5.95
N THR A 112 -13.39 -18.29 -5.54
CA THR A 112 -12.45 -17.68 -6.49
C THR A 112 -11.67 -18.71 -7.27
N ALA A 113 -11.33 -19.86 -6.67
CA ALA A 113 -10.73 -20.98 -7.38
C ALA A 113 -11.61 -21.45 -8.54
N GLU A 114 -12.92 -21.54 -8.33
CA GLU A 114 -13.88 -21.85 -9.39
C GLU A 114 -13.88 -20.77 -10.49
N LEU A 115 -13.85 -19.49 -10.11
CA LEU A 115 -13.80 -18.39 -11.06
C LEU A 115 -12.55 -18.44 -11.94
N TRP A 116 -11.38 -18.68 -11.37
CA TRP A 116 -10.11 -18.79 -12.11
C TRP A 116 -10.13 -19.97 -13.10
N SER A 117 -10.66 -21.12 -12.66
CA SER A 117 -10.84 -22.29 -13.51
C SER A 117 -11.74 -21.97 -14.72
N ARG A 118 -12.86 -21.27 -14.50
CA ARG A 118 -13.79 -20.87 -15.58
C ARG A 118 -13.15 -19.96 -16.63
N ILE A 119 -12.15 -19.15 -16.26
CA ILE A 119 -11.43 -18.27 -17.20
C ILE A 119 -10.08 -18.84 -17.66
N GLY A 120 -9.76 -20.09 -17.30
CA GLY A 120 -8.57 -20.80 -17.76
C GLY A 120 -7.25 -20.26 -17.18
N VAL A 121 -7.27 -19.71 -15.96
CA VAL A 121 -6.06 -19.26 -15.27
C VAL A 121 -5.70 -20.29 -14.19
N ASP A 122 -4.49 -20.84 -14.27
CA ASP A 122 -3.95 -21.69 -13.21
C ASP A 122 -3.27 -20.84 -12.14
N ILE A 123 -3.79 -20.91 -10.92
CA ILE A 123 -3.31 -20.16 -9.75
C ILE A 123 -2.65 -21.05 -8.70
N SER A 124 -2.49 -22.34 -8.97
CA SER A 124 -1.94 -23.31 -8.00
C SER A 124 -0.52 -22.97 -7.51
N ASN A 125 0.27 -22.29 -8.35
CA ASN A 125 1.66 -21.94 -8.08
C ASN A 125 1.86 -20.58 -7.38
N VAL A 126 0.79 -19.81 -7.11
CA VAL A 126 0.91 -18.51 -6.45
C VAL A 126 0.81 -18.71 -4.94
N GLN A 127 1.93 -18.57 -4.24
CA GLN A 127 1.97 -18.65 -2.77
C GLN A 127 2.25 -17.26 -2.17
N GLU A 128 3.11 -16.48 -2.82
CA GLU A 128 3.48 -15.14 -2.39
C GLU A 128 3.06 -14.07 -3.39
N MET A 129 2.97 -12.82 -2.91
CA MET A 129 2.53 -11.70 -3.73
C MET A 129 3.51 -11.39 -4.86
N GLU A 130 4.80 -11.70 -4.67
CA GLU A 130 5.85 -11.53 -5.68
C GLU A 130 5.75 -12.55 -6.82
N ASP A 131 5.18 -13.73 -6.57
CA ASP A 131 5.00 -14.77 -7.59
C ASP A 131 4.04 -14.33 -8.70
N LEU A 132 3.19 -13.32 -8.42
CA LEU A 132 2.23 -12.79 -9.38
C LEU A 132 2.86 -12.12 -10.59
N TRP A 133 4.07 -11.58 -10.46
CA TRP A 133 4.79 -11.05 -11.61
C TRP A 133 5.31 -12.16 -12.54
N SER A 134 5.44 -13.38 -12.02
CA SER A 134 5.94 -14.56 -12.72
C SER A 134 4.81 -15.53 -13.12
N ALA A 135 3.56 -15.22 -12.75
CA ALA A 135 2.42 -16.07 -13.02
C ALA A 135 2.12 -16.13 -14.54
N HIS A 136 1.88 -17.33 -15.05
CA HIS A 136 1.56 -17.54 -16.46
C HIS A 136 0.23 -16.87 -16.82
N HIS A 137 0.24 -16.01 -17.84
CA HIS A 137 -0.96 -15.32 -18.30
C HIS A 137 -1.67 -16.11 -19.41
N PRO A 138 -3.02 -16.17 -19.44
CA PRO A 138 -3.75 -16.79 -20.53
C PRO A 138 -3.43 -16.12 -21.87
N ALA A 139 -3.23 -16.92 -22.92
CA ALA A 139 -2.88 -16.44 -24.26
C ALA A 139 -3.86 -15.38 -24.82
N ALA A 140 -5.12 -15.43 -24.39
CA ALA A 140 -6.15 -14.46 -24.76
C ALA A 140 -5.81 -13.01 -24.33
N VAL A 141 -5.05 -12.83 -23.25
CA VAL A 141 -4.66 -11.51 -22.72
C VAL A 141 -3.47 -10.91 -23.48
N CYS A 142 -2.59 -11.75 -24.03
CA CYS A 142 -1.39 -11.30 -24.77
C CYS A 142 -1.67 -10.75 -26.18
N SER A 143 -2.90 -10.87 -26.70
CA SER A 143 -3.23 -10.38 -28.05
C SER A 143 -3.30 -8.85 -28.19
N ALA A 144 -3.19 -8.09 -27.10
CA ALA A 144 -3.18 -6.62 -27.09
C ALA A 144 -1.77 -5.99 -27.04
N THR A 145 -0.69 -6.78 -26.96
CA THR A 145 0.68 -6.26 -27.05
C THR A 145 1.07 -6.08 -28.51
N GLY A 146 0.62 -4.99 -29.11
CA GLY A 146 1.20 -4.46 -30.34
C GLY A 146 2.69 -4.24 -30.18
N GLN A 147 3.43 -4.84 -31.11
CA GLN A 147 4.87 -4.78 -31.35
C GLN A 147 5.51 -3.43 -30.95
N MET A 148 6.54 -3.48 -30.11
CA MET A 148 7.58 -2.45 -30.10
C MET A 148 8.71 -2.95 -31.00
N SER A 149 8.62 -2.59 -32.28
CA SER A 149 9.75 -2.56 -33.20
C SER A 149 10.44 -1.20 -33.05
N SER A 150 11.77 -1.26 -32.89
CA SER A 150 12.76 -0.18 -32.98
C SER A 150 12.89 0.78 -31.80
#